data_AF-X1E8W8-F1
#
_entry.id   AF-X1E8W8-F1
#
_cell.length_a   1.000
_cell.length_b   1.000
_cell.length_c   1.000
_cell.angle_alpha   90.00
_cell.angle_beta   90.00
_cell.angle_gamma   90.00
#
_symmetry.space_group_name_H-M   'P 1'
#
loop_
_entity.id
_entity.type
_entity.pdbx_description
1 polymer ?
#
loop_
_entity_poly.entity_id
_entity_poly.type
_entity_poly.pdbx_seq_one_letter_code
_entity_poly.pdbx_strand_id
1 'polypeptide(L)'
;MNNPYLPMSVTIKKITIENEDRDIKTFDLGFNDKKDADKFKYTCGQFAEISILGTGEAPIGIASSPMDKELVQFTVKKYSTGVVTSALHNLCPGDMIGIRGP
;
A
#
# COMPACT_ATOMS: atom_id res chain seq x y z
N MET A 1 0.63 -22.06 6.81
CA MET A 1 1.70 -21.53 5.95
C MET A 1 1.24 -20.19 5.40
N ASN A 2 2.00 -19.13 5.63
CA ASN A 2 1.75 -17.82 5.01
C ASN A 2 2.53 -17.78 3.69
N ASN A 3 1.89 -17.47 2.57
CA ASN A 3 2.54 -17.40 1.26
C ASN A 3 2.71 -15.93 0.86
N PRO A 4 3.93 -15.36 0.93
CA PRO A 4 4.16 -13.94 0.65
C PRO A 4 3.97 -13.59 -0.84
N TYR A 5 3.84 -14.58 -1.73
CA TYR A 5 3.57 -14.36 -3.16
C TYR A 5 2.08 -14.17 -3.46
N LEU A 6 1.18 -14.49 -2.53
CA LEU A 6 -0.25 -14.28 -2.74
C LEU A 6 -0.63 -12.86 -2.36
N PRO A 7 -1.22 -12.07 -3.29
CA PRO A 7 -1.69 -10.73 -2.97
C PRO A 7 -2.92 -10.78 -2.05
N MET A 8 -2.89 -9.94 -1.03
CA MET A 8 -3.98 -9.65 -0.11
C MET A 8 -4.73 -8.41 -0.63
N SER A 9 -6.05 -8.50 -0.64
CA SER A 9 -6.91 -7.40 -1.06
C SER A 9 -7.06 -6.37 0.07
N VAL A 10 -6.77 -5.11 -0.24
CA VAL A 10 -6.89 -3.98 0.68
C VAL A 10 -7.67 -2.84 0.03
N THR A 11 -8.29 -2.02 0.86
CA THR A 11 -9.04 -0.83 0.44
C THR A 11 -8.35 0.42 0.97
N ILE A 12 -8.20 1.44 0.12
CA ILE A 12 -7.70 2.75 0.53
C ILE A 12 -8.73 3.40 1.45
N LYS A 13 -8.39 3.56 2.73
CA LYS A 13 -9.27 4.20 3.73
C LYS A 13 -9.12 5.70 3.74
N LYS A 14 -7.89 6.19 3.55
CA LYS A 14 -7.56 7.62 3.57
C LYS A 14 -6.36 7.88 2.69
N ILE A 15 -6.32 9.08 2.12
CA ILE A 15 -5.17 9.61 1.41
C ILE A 15 -4.82 10.95 2.05
N THR A 16 -3.57 11.10 2.50
CA THR A 16 -3.01 12.34 3.03
C THR A 16 -2.04 12.92 2.01
N ILE A 17 -2.13 14.23 1.75
CA ILE A 17 -1.17 14.94 0.91
C ILE A 17 -0.07 15.50 1.82
N GLU A 18 1.18 15.12 1.56
CA GLU A 18 2.30 15.40 2.46
C GLU A 18 3.05 16.70 2.11
N ASN A 19 2.83 17.26 0.92
CA ASN A 19 3.52 18.46 0.46
C ASN A 19 2.67 19.35 -0.48
N GLU A 20 3.11 20.58 -0.67
CA GLU A 20 2.40 21.60 -1.47
C GLU A 20 2.31 21.23 -2.96
N ASP A 21 3.32 20.55 -3.51
CA ASP A 21 3.34 20.07 -4.90
C ASP A 21 2.36 18.91 -5.14
N ARG A 22 1.82 18.31 -4.06
CA ARG A 22 0.86 17.20 -4.07
C ARG A 22 1.36 15.94 -4.78
N ASP A 23 2.67 15.83 -4.96
CA ASP A 23 3.33 14.68 -5.57
C ASP A 23 3.79 13.64 -4.53
N ILE A 24 3.69 13.94 -3.22
CA ILE A 24 3.88 12.97 -2.13
C ILE A 24 2.55 12.75 -1.44
N LYS A 25 2.09 11.50 -1.41
CA LYS A 25 0.86 11.09 -0.75
C LYS A 25 1.10 9.90 0.16
N THR A 26 0.46 9.90 1.33
CA THR A 26 0.37 8.73 2.20
C THR A 26 -0.99 8.07 2.03
N PHE A 27 -0.98 6.75 1.84
CA PHE A 27 -2.16 5.93 1.65
C PHE A 27 -2.34 5.03 2.86
N ASP A 28 -3.46 5.17 3.56
CA ASP A 28 -3.84 4.28 4.66
C ASP A 28 -4.65 3.12 4.09
N LEU A 29 -4.10 1.92 4.13
CA LEU A 29 -4.71 0.73 3.55
C LEU A 29 -5.30 -0.15 4.65
N GLY A 30 -6.59 -0.44 4.55
CA GLY A 30 -7.26 -1.38 5.44
C GLY A 30 -7.46 -2.73 4.76
N PHE A 31 -7.17 -3.82 5.47
CA PHE A 31 -7.39 -5.17 4.99
C PHE A 31 -8.88 -5.48 4.83
N ASN A 32 -9.23 -6.17 3.73
CA ASN A 32 -10.61 -6.59 3.49
C ASN A 32 -10.93 -7.93 4.16
N ASP A 33 -9.93 -8.79 4.41
CA ASP A 33 -10.04 -10.01 5.22
C ASP A 33 -9.25 -9.86 6.52
N LYS A 34 -9.91 -10.12 7.65
CA LYS A 34 -9.28 -10.12 8.99
C LYS A 34 -8.14 -11.13 9.11
N LYS A 35 -8.26 -12.28 8.44
CA LYS A 35 -7.19 -13.30 8.42
C LYS A 35 -5.92 -12.78 7.76
N ASP A 36 -6.05 -11.90 6.78
CA ASP A 36 -4.89 -11.33 6.09
C ASP A 36 -4.26 -10.22 6.92
N ALA A 37 -5.06 -9.41 7.61
CA ALA A 37 -4.57 -8.48 8.62
C ALA A 37 -3.74 -9.19 9.72
N ASP A 38 -4.25 -10.30 10.26
CA ASP A 38 -3.57 -11.07 11.31
C ASP A 38 -2.26 -11.73 10.82
N LYS A 39 -2.15 -12.00 9.51
CA LYS A 39 -0.98 -12.62 8.88
C LYS A 39 0.06 -11.60 8.42
N PHE A 40 -0.34 -10.37 8.10
CA PHE A 40 0.56 -9.34 7.62
C PHE A 40 1.42 -8.80 8.75
N LYS A 41 2.53 -9.51 9.01
CA LYS A 41 3.50 -9.16 10.05
C LYS A 41 4.82 -8.81 9.40
N TYR A 42 5.32 -7.62 9.68
CA TYR A 42 6.56 -7.09 9.13
C TYR A 42 7.48 -6.58 10.24
N THR A 43 8.77 -6.46 9.94
CA THR A 43 9.77 -5.79 10.76
C THR A 43 10.18 -4.46 10.12
N CYS A 44 10.71 -3.55 10.92
CA CYS A 44 11.18 -2.26 10.43
C CYS A 44 12.25 -2.45 9.35
N GLY A 45 12.11 -1.69 8.25
CA GLY A 45 13.00 -1.78 7.08
C GLY A 45 12.52 -2.72 5.98
N GLN A 46 11.43 -3.47 6.19
CA GLN A 46 10.79 -4.23 5.12
C GLN A 46 9.91 -3.34 4.21
N PHE A 47 9.61 -3.88 3.04
CA PHE A 47 8.73 -3.28 2.04
C PHE A 47 7.62 -4.28 1.68
N ALA A 48 6.60 -3.80 0.98
CA ALA A 48 5.61 -4.66 0.35
C ALA A 48 5.46 -4.28 -1.12
N GLU A 49 4.99 -5.22 -1.93
CA GLU A 49 4.66 -4.98 -3.33
C GLU A 49 3.22 -4.48 -3.39
N ILE A 50 3.02 -3.25 -3.88
CA ILE A 50 1.70 -2.69 -4.12
C ILE A 50 1.29 -3.03 -5.55
N SER A 51 0.17 -3.73 -5.70
CA SER A 51 -0.37 -4.17 -6.99
C SER A 51 -1.60 -3.36 -7.38
N ILE A 52 -1.61 -2.80 -8.59
CA ILE A 52 -2.76 -2.11 -9.19
C ILE A 52 -3.24 -2.92 -10.40
N LEU A 53 -4.51 -3.33 -10.36
CA LEU A 53 -5.09 -4.17 -11.40
C LEU A 53 -4.98 -3.50 -12.78
N GLY A 54 -4.47 -4.24 -13.76
CA GLY A 54 -4.27 -3.75 -15.12
C GLY A 54 -3.06 -2.82 -15.30
N THR A 55 -2.32 -2.49 -14.24
CA THR A 55 -1.15 -1.59 -14.32
C THR A 55 0.16 -2.32 -14.00
N GLY A 56 0.16 -3.17 -12.97
CA GLY A 56 1.36 -3.88 -12.50
C GLY A 56 1.56 -3.74 -11.00
N GLU A 57 2.79 -3.97 -10.54
CA GLU A 57 3.17 -3.88 -9.14
C GLU A 57 4.51 -3.17 -8.94
N ALA A 58 4.71 -2.60 -7.76
CA ALA A 58 5.98 -1.97 -7.39
C ALA A 58 6.29 -2.15 -5.90
N PRO A 59 7.58 -2.34 -5.53
CA PRO A 59 8.00 -2.46 -4.15
C PRO A 59 8.05 -1.09 -3.49
N ILE A 60 7.37 -0.94 -2.35
CA ILE A 60 7.29 0.31 -1.59
C ILE A 60 7.54 0.02 -0.11
N GLY A 61 8.42 0.81 0.51
CA GLY A 61 8.70 0.71 1.94
C GLY A 61 7.45 0.97 2.80
N ILE A 62 7.27 0.17 3.84
CA ILE A 62 6.13 0.32 4.76
C ILE A 62 6.40 1.52 5.68
N ALA A 63 5.44 2.44 5.77
CA ALA A 63 5.54 3.69 6.52
C ALA A 63 4.86 3.65 7.91
N SER A 64 4.01 2.66 8.18
CA SER A 64 3.35 2.47 9.48
C SER A 64 4.17 1.62 10.44
N SER A 65 3.88 1.73 11.75
CA SER A 65 4.53 0.89 12.76
C SER A 65 4.05 -0.57 12.65
N PRO A 66 4.93 -1.57 12.81
CA PRO A 66 4.51 -2.97 12.96
C PRO A 66 3.52 -3.24 14.11
N MET A 67 3.35 -2.29 15.02
CA MET A 67 2.38 -2.35 16.12
C MET A 67 0.97 -1.93 15.70
N ASP A 68 0.83 -1.22 14.57
CA ASP A 68 -0.45 -0.78 14.03
C ASP A 68 -1.14 -1.97 13.34
N LYS A 69 -2.19 -2.50 13.96
CA LYS A 69 -2.87 -3.72 13.48
C LYS A 69 -4.04 -3.46 12.55
N GLU A 70 -4.55 -2.25 12.53
CA GLU A 70 -5.80 -1.91 11.82
C GLU A 70 -5.56 -1.49 10.37
N LEU A 71 -4.38 -0.96 10.08
CA LEU A 71 -4.02 -0.43 8.77
C LEU A 71 -2.52 -0.55 8.51
N VAL A 72 -2.15 -0.55 7.24
CA VAL A 72 -0.77 -0.41 6.78
C VAL A 72 -0.65 0.85 5.94
N GLN A 73 0.41 1.63 6.15
CA GLN A 73 0.62 2.90 5.46
C GLN A 73 1.78 2.82 4.48
N PHE A 74 1.61 3.52 3.35
CA PHE A 74 2.66 3.73 2.37
C PHE A 74 2.69 5.19 1.97
N THR A 75 3.86 5.83 2.12
CA THR A 75 4.10 7.18 1.62
C THR A 75 4.82 7.09 0.28
N VAL A 76 4.17 7.56 -0.79
CA VAL A 76 4.62 7.37 -2.17
C VAL A 76 4.77 8.70 -2.87
N LYS A 77 5.98 8.94 -3.39
CA LYS A 77 6.25 10.02 -4.34
C LYS A 77 5.83 9.60 -5.75
N LYS A 78 5.07 10.45 -6.42
CA LYS A 78 4.74 10.33 -7.84
C LYS A 78 5.95 10.73 -8.66
N TYR A 79 6.31 9.87 -9.61
CA TYR A 79 7.30 10.19 -10.63
C TYR A 79 6.59 10.31 -11.97
N SER A 80 6.91 11.33 -12.76
CA SER A 80 6.26 11.61 -14.05
C SER A 80 6.36 10.45 -15.06
N THR A 81 7.39 9.61 -14.94
CA THR A 81 7.62 8.42 -15.75
C THR A 81 7.23 7.11 -15.05
N GLY A 82 6.76 7.18 -13.80
CA GLY A 82 6.40 6.00 -13.01
C GLY A 82 5.01 5.49 -13.37
N VAL A 83 4.92 4.24 -13.83
CA VAL A 83 3.64 3.63 -14.26
C VAL A 83 2.74 3.34 -13.04
N VAL A 84 3.22 2.56 -12.08
CA VAL A 84 2.44 2.17 -10.88
C VAL A 84 2.20 3.35 -9.95
N THR A 85 3.22 4.18 -9.70
CA THR A 85 3.07 5.34 -8.80
C THR A 85 2.13 6.40 -9.37
N SER A 86 2.13 6.61 -10.70
CA SER A 86 1.15 7.51 -11.33
C SER A 86 -0.27 6.96 -11.23
N ALA A 87 -0.47 5.66 -11.47
CA ALA A 87 -1.79 5.03 -11.31
C ALA A 87 -2.28 5.10 -9.86
N LEU A 88 -1.41 4.80 -8.88
CA LEU A 88 -1.72 4.87 -7.45
C LEU A 88 -2.20 6.28 -7.05
N HIS A 89 -1.53 7.30 -7.58
CA HIS A 89 -1.85 8.71 -7.30
C HIS A 89 -3.18 9.19 -7.88
N ASN A 90 -3.76 8.44 -8.83
CA ASN A 90 -5.07 8.71 -9.43
C ASN A 90 -6.21 7.96 -8.71
N LEU A 91 -5.90 7.08 -7.75
CA LEU A 91 -6.91 6.40 -6.95
C LEU A 91 -7.51 7.29 -5.86
N CYS A 92 -8.69 6.92 -5.41
CA CYS A 92 -9.48 7.59 -4.40
C CYS A 92 -9.69 6.69 -3.16
N PRO A 93 -10.01 7.26 -1.98
CA PRO A 93 -10.51 6.46 -0.88
C PRO A 93 -11.73 5.62 -1.30
N GLY A 94 -11.74 4.35 -0.93
CA GLY A 94 -12.71 3.34 -1.37
C GLY A 94 -12.21 2.43 -2.48
N ASP A 95 -11.18 2.83 -3.24
CA ASP A 95 -10.60 1.97 -4.27
C ASP A 95 -9.84 0.78 -3.66
N MET A 96 -9.87 -0.34 -4.37
CA MET A 96 -9.25 -1.59 -3.96
C MET A 96 -7.95 -1.83 -4.72
N ILE A 97 -6.91 -2.24 -3.99
CA ILE A 97 -5.61 -2.61 -4.54
C ILE A 97 -5.12 -3.92 -3.88
N GLY A 98 -4.07 -4.50 -4.44
CA GLY A 98 -3.39 -5.65 -3.85
C GLY A 98 -2.14 -5.23 -3.08
N ILE A 99 -1.80 -5.95 -2.02
CA ILE A 99 -0.47 -5.93 -1.42
C ILE A 99 0.05 -7.35 -1.23
N ARG A 100 1.34 -7.60 -1.48
CA ARG A 100 2.00 -8.87 -1.17
C ARG A 100 3.37 -8.65 -0.53
N GLY A 101 3.90 -9.68 0.14
CA GLY A 101 5.03 -9.57 1.08
C GLY A 101 4.58 -9.73 2.54
N PRO A 102 5.26 -9.10 3.51
CA PRO A 102 6.53 -8.38 3.35
C PRO A 102 7.71 -9.28 2.96
#